data_AF-A0A931F570-F1
#
_entry.id   AF-A0A931F570-F1
#
_cell.length_a   1.000
_cell.length_b   1.000
_cell.length_c   1.000
_cell.angle_alpha   90.00
_cell.angle_beta   90.00
_cell.angle_gamma   90.00
#
_symmetry.space_group_name_H-M   'P 1'
#
loop_
_entity.id
_entity.type
_entity.pdbx_description
1 polymer ?
#
loop_
_entity_poly.entity_id
_entity_poly.type
_entity_poly.pdbx_seq_one_letter_code
_entity_poly.pdbx_strand_id
1 'polypeptide(L)'
;MLKAISGICLSMVVIAGCSSGESTPAPAAPASPSQSGESTQSSGQSSAKSADSATLRAALLGAPKGMRIAYGPEIGAFGSLKSTKEGLEAVRQAKMERPECAGASQLDAAKPEIAKAPAAVISFAAGQNSITQAVVSLPTDAFPEALSKQCASYTANVSGTQVSYRTRTLAMPAKGDQSRAYITTATGGDQNAQIGSILIRRKNLITSMLVVGRQVKQKGMYELADLADQNLARVTR
;
A
#
# COMPACT_ATOMS: atom_id res chain seq x y z
N MET A 1 44.41 14.92 10.85
CA MET A 1 45.39 13.87 10.53
C MET A 1 44.63 12.64 10.06
N LEU A 2 45.02 12.08 8.89
CA LEU A 2 44.57 10.84 8.22
C LEU A 2 43.07 10.74 7.84
N LYS A 3 42.65 10.24 6.67
CA LYS A 3 43.26 9.93 5.36
C LYS A 3 42.09 9.64 4.39
N ALA A 4 42.26 9.95 3.11
CA ALA A 4 41.32 9.71 2.02
C ALA A 4 41.14 8.22 1.68
N ILE A 5 40.00 7.85 1.08
CA ILE A 5 39.91 6.77 0.06
C ILE A 5 38.95 7.19 -1.06
N SER A 6 39.52 7.26 -2.26
CA SER A 6 38.92 7.44 -3.58
C SER A 6 39.24 6.18 -4.40
N GLY A 7 38.40 5.81 -5.37
CA GLY A 7 38.65 4.73 -6.35
C GLY A 7 37.47 3.75 -6.47
N ILE A 8 36.57 3.90 -7.45
CA ILE A 8 36.64 3.40 -8.85
C ILE A 8 36.65 1.86 -8.93
N CYS A 9 35.59 1.29 -9.52
CA CYS A 9 35.71 0.20 -10.49
C CYS A 9 34.52 0.22 -11.46
N LEU A 10 34.86 0.59 -12.69
CA LEU A 10 34.10 0.47 -13.92
C LEU A 10 34.21 -1.00 -14.38
N SER A 11 33.09 -1.68 -14.67
CA SER A 11 33.09 -2.92 -15.45
C SER A 11 31.91 -2.92 -16.41
N MET A 12 32.17 -3.44 -17.60
CA MET A 12 31.54 -3.18 -18.89
C MET A 12 31.21 -4.53 -19.58
N VAL A 13 30.15 -4.57 -20.40
CA VAL A 13 29.90 -5.49 -21.56
C VAL A 13 29.54 -6.96 -21.19
N VAL A 14 28.65 -7.76 -21.84
CA VAL A 14 28.46 -8.25 -23.25
C VAL A 14 27.00 -8.80 -23.38
N ILE A 15 26.12 -8.39 -24.30
CA ILE A 15 25.79 -8.83 -25.70
C ILE A 15 25.28 -10.30 -25.92
N ALA A 16 24.08 -10.36 -26.52
CA ALA A 16 23.45 -11.32 -27.47
C ALA A 16 23.15 -12.80 -27.13
N GLY A 17 21.95 -13.21 -27.57
CA GLY A 17 21.52 -14.60 -27.75
C GLY A 17 20.15 -14.73 -28.43
N CYS A 18 20.10 -14.49 -29.75
CA CYS A 18 19.04 -14.99 -30.64
C CYS A 18 19.19 -16.51 -30.83
N SER A 19 18.10 -17.26 -30.91
CA SER A 19 18.00 -18.32 -31.92
C SER A 19 16.54 -18.68 -32.21
N SER A 20 16.21 -18.58 -33.49
CA SER A 20 14.97 -18.97 -34.15
C SER A 20 15.03 -20.45 -34.56
N GLY A 21 13.88 -21.06 -34.84
CA GLY A 21 13.80 -21.94 -36.02
C GLY A 21 13.02 -23.25 -35.90
N GLU A 22 12.08 -23.37 -36.84
CA GLU A 22 11.71 -24.56 -37.62
C GLU A 22 10.50 -25.41 -37.20
N SER A 23 9.87 -25.92 -38.25
CA SER A 23 8.46 -26.18 -38.46
C SER A 23 8.12 -27.67 -38.58
N THR A 24 6.84 -27.97 -38.31
CA THR A 24 5.91 -29.06 -38.71
C THR A 24 6.40 -30.25 -39.56
N PRO A 25 5.76 -31.44 -39.41
CA PRO A 25 4.67 -31.78 -40.36
C PRO A 25 3.42 -32.47 -39.74
N ALA A 26 2.28 -32.24 -40.42
CA ALA A 26 0.95 -32.86 -40.25
C ALA A 26 0.93 -34.34 -40.73
N PRO A 27 -0.20 -35.10 -40.87
CA PRO A 27 -1.63 -34.80 -40.63
C PRO A 27 -2.48 -35.94 -39.98
N ALA A 28 -3.73 -35.65 -39.57
CA ALA A 28 -4.93 -36.47 -39.84
C ALA A 28 -6.18 -35.93 -39.11
N ALA A 29 -7.27 -35.73 -39.87
CA ALA A 29 -8.63 -35.43 -39.40
C ALA A 29 -9.31 -36.71 -38.84
N PRO A 30 -10.45 -36.69 -38.09
CA PRO A 30 -11.72 -36.09 -38.55
C PRO A 30 -12.64 -35.47 -37.45
N ALA A 31 -13.79 -34.99 -37.94
CA ALA A 31 -15.09 -34.83 -37.29
C ALA A 31 -15.42 -33.48 -36.61
N SER A 32 -16.23 -32.72 -37.35
CA SER A 32 -17.12 -31.65 -36.86
C SER A 32 -18.12 -32.17 -35.82
N PRO A 33 -18.50 -31.32 -34.86
CA PRO A 33 -19.93 -31.10 -34.64
C PRO A 33 -20.28 -29.62 -34.61
N SER A 34 -21.27 -29.30 -35.43
CA SER A 34 -22.40 -28.39 -35.20
C SER A 34 -22.19 -27.16 -34.32
N GLN A 35 -22.21 -26.01 -34.99
CA GLN A 35 -22.56 -24.72 -34.43
C GLN A 35 -24.03 -24.68 -34.00
N SER A 36 -24.25 -24.45 -32.71
CA SER A 36 -25.41 -23.78 -32.13
C SER A 36 -24.86 -23.15 -30.85
N GLY A 37 -24.48 -21.88 -30.80
CA GLY A 37 -25.28 -20.75 -31.24
C GLY A 37 -26.01 -20.13 -30.04
N GLU A 38 -25.32 -19.89 -28.92
CA GLU A 38 -25.76 -18.92 -27.90
C GLU A 38 -24.56 -18.53 -27.01
N SER A 39 -23.70 -17.68 -27.57
CA SER A 39 -22.75 -16.92 -26.76
C SER A 39 -23.50 -15.74 -26.17
N THR A 40 -24.25 -16.00 -25.10
CA THR A 40 -24.79 -14.95 -24.24
C THR A 40 -23.61 -14.22 -23.62
N GLN A 41 -23.33 -13.05 -24.18
CA GLN A 41 -22.32 -12.10 -23.75
C GLN A 41 -22.47 -11.81 -22.26
N SER A 42 -21.55 -12.36 -21.45
CA SER A 42 -21.25 -11.83 -20.12
C SER A 42 -20.38 -10.57 -20.27
N SER A 43 -20.95 -9.53 -20.88
CA SER A 43 -20.33 -8.20 -21.04
C SER A 43 -20.57 -7.29 -19.81
N GLY A 44 -21.39 -7.72 -18.86
CA GLY A 44 -21.71 -6.97 -17.64
C GLY A 44 -20.63 -7.03 -16.54
N GLN A 45 -19.93 -8.17 -16.39
CA GLN A 45 -18.98 -8.35 -15.27
C GLN A 45 -17.61 -7.72 -15.51
N SER A 46 -17.16 -7.64 -16.76
CA SER A 46 -15.89 -6.98 -17.11
C SER A 46 -16.00 -5.47 -16.98
N SER A 47 -17.13 -4.89 -17.42
CA SER A 47 -17.41 -3.46 -17.36
C SER A 47 -17.50 -2.96 -15.90
N ALA A 48 -18.20 -3.68 -15.02
CA ALA A 48 -18.29 -3.34 -13.60
C ALA A 48 -16.94 -3.38 -12.88
N LYS A 49 -16.15 -4.46 -13.06
CA LYS A 49 -14.79 -4.56 -12.48
C LYS A 49 -13.86 -3.45 -12.99
N SER A 50 -14.00 -3.04 -14.25
CA SER A 50 -13.22 -1.95 -14.83
C SER A 50 -13.61 -0.58 -14.27
N ALA A 51 -14.90 -0.35 -14.03
CA ALA A 51 -15.41 0.88 -13.41
C ALA A 51 -14.98 1.01 -11.94
N ASP A 52 -15.01 -0.10 -11.18
CA ASP A 52 -14.49 -0.15 -9.81
C ASP A 52 -12.99 0.15 -9.78
N SER A 53 -12.23 -0.41 -10.70
CA SER A 53 -10.78 -0.16 -10.83
C SER A 53 -10.48 1.30 -11.20
N ALA A 54 -11.27 1.91 -12.08
CA ALA A 54 -11.13 3.32 -12.44
C ALA A 54 -11.45 4.23 -11.25
N THR A 55 -12.49 3.90 -10.48
CA THR A 55 -12.90 4.61 -9.27
C THR A 55 -11.80 4.58 -8.21
N LEU A 56 -11.25 3.39 -7.92
CA LEU A 56 -10.14 3.22 -6.98
C LEU A 56 -8.88 3.99 -7.41
N ARG A 57 -8.54 3.95 -8.71
CA ARG A 57 -7.41 4.74 -9.24
C ARG A 57 -7.65 6.24 -9.09
N ALA A 58 -8.85 6.71 -9.40
CA ALA A 58 -9.20 8.12 -9.32
C ALA A 58 -9.23 8.63 -7.87
N ALA A 59 -9.38 7.75 -6.87
CA ALA A 59 -9.31 8.11 -5.46
C ALA A 59 -7.87 8.34 -4.94
N LEU A 60 -6.85 7.83 -5.66
CA LEU A 60 -5.46 8.01 -5.27
C LEU A 60 -5.03 9.48 -5.40
N LEU A 61 -4.14 9.89 -4.51
CA LEU A 61 -3.48 11.19 -4.54
C LEU A 61 -2.55 11.30 -5.75
N GLY A 62 -2.38 12.53 -6.24
CA GLY A 62 -1.21 12.87 -7.06
C GLY A 62 0.05 13.00 -6.19
N ALA A 63 1.21 13.08 -6.84
CA ALA A 63 2.48 13.26 -6.14
C ALA A 63 2.49 14.59 -5.34
N PRO A 64 2.69 14.55 -4.02
CA PRO A 64 2.83 15.78 -3.22
C PRO A 64 4.03 16.61 -3.67
N LYS A 65 3.99 17.92 -3.44
CA LYS A 65 5.05 18.85 -3.85
C LYS A 65 6.41 18.40 -3.30
N GLY A 66 7.39 18.25 -4.19
CA GLY A 66 8.75 17.83 -3.84
C GLY A 66 8.93 16.33 -3.66
N MET A 67 7.88 15.53 -3.81
CA MET A 67 7.96 14.07 -3.89
C MET A 67 7.78 13.58 -5.32
N ARG A 68 8.36 12.42 -5.62
CA ARG A 68 8.11 11.68 -6.86
C ARG A 68 7.33 10.40 -6.57
N ILE A 69 6.63 9.87 -7.56
CA ILE A 69 6.12 8.50 -7.49
C ILE A 69 7.33 7.58 -7.32
N ALA A 70 7.34 6.84 -6.22
CA ALA A 70 8.34 5.83 -5.93
C ALA A 70 7.89 4.47 -6.48
N TYR A 71 6.59 4.21 -6.44
CA TYR A 71 6.01 2.94 -6.83
C TYR A 71 4.49 3.05 -7.07
N GLY A 72 3.92 2.16 -7.90
CA GLY A 72 2.50 2.12 -8.24
C GLY A 72 2.07 3.09 -9.36
N PRO A 73 0.76 3.22 -9.62
CA PRO A 73 -0.34 2.63 -8.88
C PRO A 73 -0.53 1.12 -9.15
N GLU A 74 -0.65 0.32 -8.10
CA GLU A 74 -1.16 -1.06 -8.18
C GLU A 74 -2.68 -1.07 -8.03
N ILE A 75 -3.36 -2.05 -8.64
CA ILE A 75 -4.80 -2.31 -8.45
C ILE A 75 -5.03 -3.81 -8.36
N GLY A 76 -5.87 -4.25 -7.43
CA GLY A 76 -6.17 -5.66 -7.22
C GLY A 76 -6.79 -5.90 -5.84
N ALA A 77 -6.77 -7.14 -5.37
CA ALA A 77 -7.15 -7.44 -3.98
C ALA A 77 -6.05 -6.93 -3.04
N PHE A 78 -6.41 -6.22 -1.97
CA PHE A 78 -5.45 -5.51 -1.11
C PHE A 78 -4.29 -6.37 -0.62
N GLY A 79 -4.58 -7.58 -0.13
CA GLY A 79 -3.57 -8.52 0.40
C GLY A 79 -2.74 -9.20 -0.69
N SER A 80 -3.13 -9.13 -1.96
CA SER A 80 -2.36 -9.70 -3.07
C SER A 80 -1.39 -8.71 -3.72
N LEU A 81 -1.56 -7.41 -3.46
CA LEU A 81 -0.69 -6.34 -3.95
C LEU A 81 0.74 -6.52 -3.45
N LYS A 82 1.71 -6.21 -4.31
CA LYS A 82 3.14 -6.39 -4.01
C LYS A 82 3.54 -5.51 -2.82
N SER A 83 3.16 -4.23 -2.82
CA SER A 83 3.45 -3.32 -1.70
C SER A 83 2.91 -3.82 -0.36
N THR A 84 1.70 -4.40 -0.37
CA THR A 84 1.07 -4.93 0.85
C THR A 84 1.81 -6.18 1.34
N LYS A 85 2.19 -7.08 0.43
CA LYS A 85 2.98 -8.28 0.76
C LYS A 85 4.33 -7.92 1.35
N GLU A 86 5.02 -6.95 0.77
CA GLU A 86 6.32 -6.47 1.28
C GLU A 86 6.19 -5.85 2.67
N GLY A 87 5.15 -5.04 2.91
CA GLY A 87 4.86 -4.49 4.23
C GLY A 87 4.57 -5.58 5.28
N LEU A 88 3.77 -6.58 4.94
CA LEU A 88 3.48 -7.71 5.83
C LEU A 88 4.73 -8.55 6.12
N GLU A 89 5.59 -8.76 5.12
CA GLU A 89 6.84 -9.49 5.31
C GLU A 89 7.80 -8.74 6.24
N ALA A 90 7.93 -7.42 6.08
CA ALA A 90 8.72 -6.59 6.99
C ALA A 90 8.22 -6.69 8.44
N VAL A 91 6.90 -6.73 8.64
CA VAL A 91 6.29 -6.93 9.96
C VAL A 91 6.60 -8.32 10.52
N ARG A 92 6.54 -9.39 9.72
CA ARG A 92 6.87 -10.77 10.16
C ARG A 92 8.33 -10.91 10.57
N GLN A 93 9.23 -10.22 9.89
CA GLN A 93 10.66 -10.23 10.20
C GLN A 93 10.97 -9.48 11.51
N ALA A 94 10.12 -8.53 11.91
CA ALA A 94 10.19 -7.90 13.22
C ALA A 94 9.65 -8.85 14.29
N LYS A 95 10.51 -9.28 15.22
CA LYS A 95 10.07 -10.07 16.38
C LYS A 95 9.46 -9.12 17.42
N MET A 96 8.15 -8.91 17.33
CA MET A 96 7.41 -8.01 18.23
C MET A 96 7.09 -8.73 19.54
N GLU A 97 7.25 -8.03 20.66
CA GLU A 97 6.78 -8.49 21.98
C GLU A 97 5.26 -8.66 22.02
N ARG A 98 4.56 -7.83 21.22
CA ARG A 98 3.11 -7.79 21.10
C ARG A 98 2.70 -7.93 19.63
N PRO A 99 2.73 -9.14 19.04
CA PRO A 99 2.34 -9.35 17.64
C PRO A 99 0.92 -8.90 17.33
N GLU A 100 0.03 -8.94 18.33
CA GLU A 100 -1.36 -8.44 18.23
C GLU A 100 -1.45 -6.92 18.00
N CYS A 101 -0.36 -6.18 18.26
CA CYS A 101 -0.26 -4.75 18.01
C CYS A 101 0.37 -4.44 16.63
N ALA A 102 0.77 -5.45 15.87
CA ALA A 102 1.21 -5.29 14.50
C ALA A 102 0.08 -4.65 13.67
N GLY A 103 0.38 -3.54 12.99
CA GLY A 103 -0.64 -2.82 12.24
C GLY A 103 -1.71 -2.12 13.10
N ALA A 104 -1.59 -2.09 14.43
CA ALA A 104 -2.44 -1.26 15.26
C ALA A 104 -2.28 0.19 14.81
N SER A 105 -3.38 0.86 14.46
CA SER A 105 -3.47 2.16 13.76
C SER A 105 -3.45 2.15 12.22
N GLN A 106 -3.43 0.99 11.57
CA GLN A 106 -3.37 0.84 10.11
C GLN A 106 -4.51 -0.06 9.59
N LEU A 107 -4.63 -0.15 8.26
CA LEU A 107 -5.53 -1.10 7.63
C LEU A 107 -4.89 -2.50 7.63
N ASP A 108 -5.53 -3.47 8.29
CA ASP A 108 -4.95 -4.78 8.55
C ASP A 108 -5.24 -5.80 7.44
N ALA A 109 -4.24 -6.05 6.59
CA ALA A 109 -4.31 -7.06 5.52
C ALA A 109 -4.27 -8.51 6.04
N ALA A 110 -4.08 -8.76 7.35
CA ALA A 110 -4.24 -10.10 7.92
C ALA A 110 -5.72 -10.49 8.06
N LYS A 111 -6.63 -9.52 8.11
CA LYS A 111 -8.08 -9.76 8.13
C LYS A 111 -8.58 -10.21 6.74
N PRO A 112 -9.18 -11.39 6.58
CA PRO A 112 -9.54 -11.93 5.26
C PRO A 112 -10.44 -11.03 4.42
N GLU A 113 -11.39 -10.34 5.05
CA GLU A 113 -12.31 -9.41 4.41
C GLU A 113 -11.60 -8.17 3.86
N ILE A 114 -10.56 -7.69 4.55
CA ILE A 114 -9.73 -6.59 4.10
C ILE A 114 -8.76 -7.08 3.01
N ALA A 115 -8.13 -8.24 3.20
CA ALA A 115 -7.16 -8.82 2.27
C ALA A 115 -7.77 -9.07 0.87
N LYS A 116 -9.04 -9.50 0.81
CA LYS A 116 -9.75 -9.81 -0.44
C LYS A 116 -10.41 -8.58 -1.08
N ALA A 117 -10.50 -7.47 -0.36
CA ALA A 117 -11.17 -6.26 -0.83
C ALA A 117 -10.45 -5.65 -2.04
N PRO A 118 -11.20 -5.17 -3.06
CA PRO A 118 -10.62 -4.39 -4.14
C PRO A 118 -9.90 -3.14 -3.61
N ALA A 119 -8.69 -2.90 -4.09
CA ALA A 119 -7.85 -1.82 -3.61
C ALA A 119 -6.98 -1.25 -4.73
N ALA A 120 -6.51 -0.02 -4.50
CA ALA A 120 -5.42 0.58 -5.23
C ALA A 120 -4.36 1.13 -4.26
N VAL A 121 -3.08 1.00 -4.61
CA VAL A 121 -1.96 1.48 -3.79
C VAL A 121 -0.97 2.28 -4.62
N ILE A 122 -0.51 3.41 -4.08
CA ILE A 122 0.56 4.23 -4.65
C ILE A 122 1.53 4.65 -3.54
N SER A 123 2.81 4.80 -3.90
CA SER A 123 3.81 5.31 -2.97
C SER A 123 4.63 6.45 -3.58
N PHE A 124 4.98 7.41 -2.73
CA PHE A 124 5.79 8.58 -3.06
C PHE A 124 7.03 8.62 -2.17
N ALA A 125 8.11 9.22 -2.66
CA ALA A 125 9.34 9.39 -1.89
C ALA A 125 10.06 10.71 -2.18
N ALA A 126 10.75 11.21 -1.16
CA ALA A 126 11.72 12.30 -1.24
C ALA A 126 12.82 12.12 -0.17
N GLY A 127 14.02 11.73 -0.60
CA GLY A 127 15.12 11.40 0.31
C GLY A 127 14.74 10.26 1.25
N GLN A 128 14.79 10.51 2.56
CA GLN A 128 14.43 9.55 3.62
C GLN A 128 12.93 9.58 3.99
N ASN A 129 12.11 10.38 3.29
CA ASN A 129 10.69 10.47 3.56
C ASN A 129 9.89 9.71 2.51
N SER A 130 8.82 9.04 2.94
CA SER A 130 7.89 8.35 2.04
C SER A 130 6.45 8.53 2.48
N ILE A 131 5.55 8.39 1.50
CA ILE A 131 4.11 8.32 1.73
C ILE A 131 3.58 7.13 0.93
N THR A 132 2.91 6.19 1.58
CA THR A 132 2.17 5.12 0.92
C THR A 132 0.69 5.34 1.18
N GLN A 133 -0.11 5.41 0.12
CA GLN A 133 -1.55 5.48 0.20
C GLN A 133 -2.15 4.19 -0.35
N ALA A 134 -3.06 3.59 0.42
CA ALA A 134 -4.01 2.59 -0.02
C ALA A 134 -5.41 3.21 -0.07
N VAL A 135 -6.19 2.86 -1.09
CA VAL A 135 -7.65 3.05 -1.11
C VAL A 135 -8.28 1.68 -1.29
N VAL A 136 -9.21 1.31 -0.41
CA VAL A 136 -9.81 -0.03 -0.35
C VAL A 136 -11.33 0.10 -0.34
N SER A 137 -12.00 -0.70 -1.17
CA SER A 137 -13.45 -0.79 -1.24
C SER A 137 -13.97 -1.87 -0.29
N LEU A 138 -14.61 -1.45 0.80
CA LEU A 138 -15.17 -2.29 1.84
C LEU A 138 -16.68 -2.04 1.97
N PRO A 139 -17.54 -3.03 1.66
CA PRO A 139 -19.00 -2.86 1.66
C PRO A 139 -19.58 -2.78 3.08
N THR A 140 -18.87 -3.26 4.09
CA THR A 140 -19.30 -3.25 5.50
C THR A 140 -18.81 -1.99 6.21
N ASP A 141 -19.43 -1.62 7.34
CA ASP A 141 -18.97 -0.57 8.28
C ASP A 141 -17.64 -0.90 8.97
N ALA A 142 -16.88 -1.85 8.42
CA ALA A 142 -15.54 -2.16 8.85
C ALA A 142 -14.68 -0.89 8.76
N PHE A 143 -14.19 -0.47 9.92
CA PHE A 143 -13.19 0.56 10.06
C PHE A 143 -12.24 0.08 11.16
N PRO A 144 -10.91 0.24 11.01
CA PRO A 144 -9.98 -0.22 12.03
C PRO A 144 -10.37 0.30 13.41
N GLU A 145 -10.25 -0.54 14.43
CA GLU A 145 -10.59 -0.17 15.81
C GLU A 145 -9.69 0.94 16.35
N ALA A 146 -10.14 1.57 17.43
CA ALA A 146 -9.34 2.61 18.06
C ALA A 146 -8.08 1.97 18.65
N LEU A 147 -6.97 2.70 18.64
CA LEU A 147 -5.74 2.22 19.25
C LEU A 147 -6.00 1.86 20.73
N SER A 148 -5.83 0.60 21.08
CA SER A 148 -5.95 0.12 22.45
C SER A 148 -4.76 0.63 23.28
N LYS A 149 -4.96 0.84 24.58
CA LYS A 149 -3.90 1.32 25.47
C LYS A 149 -2.67 0.42 25.47
N GLN A 150 -2.88 -0.90 25.37
CA GLN A 150 -1.82 -1.90 25.31
C GLN A 150 -0.97 -1.85 24.03
N CYS A 151 -1.49 -1.27 22.94
CA CYS A 151 -0.75 -1.09 21.68
C CYS A 151 -0.18 0.33 21.50
N ALA A 152 -0.36 1.21 22.50
CA ALA A 152 0.23 2.54 22.48
C ALA A 152 1.74 2.52 22.71
N SER A 153 2.29 1.46 23.32
CA SER A 153 3.73 1.29 23.51
C SER A 153 4.10 -0.18 23.50
N TYR A 154 5.12 -0.56 22.74
CA TYR A 154 5.66 -1.93 22.71
C TYR A 154 7.10 -1.93 22.21
N THR A 155 7.78 -3.07 22.33
CA THR A 155 9.11 -3.28 21.75
C THR A 155 9.10 -4.33 20.66
N ALA A 156 10.01 -4.22 19.70
CA ALA A 156 10.28 -5.27 18.72
C ALA A 156 11.79 -5.41 18.47
N ASN A 157 12.24 -6.62 18.16
CA ASN A 157 13.58 -6.85 17.65
C ASN A 157 13.53 -6.83 16.11
N VAL A 158 14.20 -5.85 15.52
CA VAL A 158 14.30 -5.66 14.07
C VAL A 158 15.75 -5.86 13.67
N SER A 159 16.04 -6.94 12.96
CA SER A 159 17.39 -7.28 12.49
C SER A 159 18.45 -7.24 13.60
N GLY A 160 18.10 -7.75 14.79
CA GLY A 160 18.99 -7.79 15.97
C GLY A 160 18.95 -6.52 16.84
N THR A 161 18.35 -5.43 16.36
CA THR A 161 18.23 -4.18 17.11
C THR A 161 16.90 -4.13 17.86
N GLN A 162 16.94 -3.83 19.15
CA GLN A 162 15.71 -3.55 19.90
C GLN A 162 15.19 -2.15 19.55
N VAL A 163 13.94 -2.09 19.09
CA VAL A 163 13.25 -0.86 18.72
C VAL A 163 12.04 -0.68 19.64
N SER A 164 11.94 0.47 20.29
CA SER A 164 10.77 0.89 21.06
C SER A 164 9.82 1.68 20.16
N TYR A 165 8.55 1.29 20.17
CA TYR A 165 7.47 1.97 19.46
C TYR A 165 6.56 2.67 20.46
N ARG A 166 6.24 3.94 20.20
CA ARG A 166 5.27 4.72 20.97
C ARG A 166 4.30 5.43 20.04
N THR A 167 3.03 5.07 20.13
CA THR A 167 1.96 5.60 19.29
C THR A 167 1.06 6.53 20.09
N ARG A 168 0.80 7.72 19.54
CA ARG A 168 -0.18 8.68 20.08
C ARG A 168 -1.25 8.99 19.04
N THR A 169 -2.48 9.15 19.49
CA THR A 169 -3.59 9.63 18.68
C THR A 169 -3.45 11.14 18.43
N LEU A 170 -3.83 11.59 17.24
CA LEU A 170 -3.92 12.99 16.88
C LEU A 170 -5.38 13.46 16.91
N ALA A 171 -5.60 14.70 17.35
CA ALA A 171 -6.90 15.36 17.28
C ALA A 171 -7.17 15.86 15.85
N MET A 172 -7.30 14.94 14.90
CA MET A 172 -7.58 15.27 13.52
C MET A 172 -9.02 15.81 13.37
N PRO A 173 -9.24 16.89 12.61
CA PRO A 173 -10.58 17.32 12.24
C PRO A 173 -11.35 16.19 11.55
N ALA A 174 -12.67 16.14 11.76
CA ALA A 174 -13.50 15.12 11.14
C ALA A 174 -13.40 15.17 9.60
N LYS A 175 -13.19 14.00 8.99
CA LYS A 175 -13.17 13.76 7.54
C LYS A 175 -14.03 12.56 7.21
N GLY A 176 -14.66 12.58 6.04
CA GLY A 176 -15.59 11.53 5.63
C GLY A 176 -16.64 11.22 6.69
N ASP A 177 -17.03 9.95 6.78
CA ASP A 177 -17.97 9.44 7.78
C ASP A 177 -17.23 9.08 9.07
N GLN A 178 -15.96 8.63 8.94
CA GLN A 178 -15.09 8.31 10.06
C GLN A 178 -13.65 8.64 9.70
N SER A 179 -12.87 9.12 10.67
CA SER A 179 -11.46 9.41 10.43
C SER A 179 -10.63 9.34 11.71
N ARG A 180 -9.38 8.90 11.58
CA ARG A 180 -8.41 8.82 12.67
C ARG A 180 -7.01 9.08 12.16
N ALA A 181 -6.17 9.67 13.01
CA ALA A 181 -4.75 9.81 12.71
C ALA A 181 -3.90 9.56 13.95
N TYR A 182 -2.70 9.04 13.72
CA TYR A 182 -1.76 8.64 14.76
C TYR A 182 -0.33 9.01 14.36
N ILE A 183 0.53 9.22 15.35
CA ILE A 183 1.98 9.26 15.14
C ILE A 183 2.61 8.20 16.03
N THR A 184 3.35 7.28 15.40
CA THR A 184 4.22 6.31 16.04
C THR A 184 5.65 6.77 15.94
N THR A 185 6.34 6.88 17.09
CA THR A 185 7.79 7.07 17.13
C THR A 185 8.45 5.72 17.30
N ALA A 186 9.42 5.40 16.44
CA ALA A 186 10.26 4.22 16.51
C ALA A 186 11.70 4.64 16.86
N THR A 187 12.23 4.09 17.94
CA THR A 187 13.54 4.46 18.49
C THR A 187 14.35 3.19 18.76
N GLY A 188 15.54 3.06 18.18
CA GLY A 188 16.43 1.93 18.38
C GLY A 188 17.83 2.18 17.82
N GLY A 189 18.87 1.78 18.58
CA GLY A 189 20.26 2.16 18.28
C GLY A 189 20.40 3.68 18.17
N ASP A 190 21.11 4.13 17.13
CA ASP A 190 21.28 5.57 16.81
C ASP A 190 20.20 6.11 15.85
N GLN A 191 19.15 5.32 15.58
CA GLN A 191 18.13 5.64 14.58
C GLN A 191 16.81 6.04 15.23
N ASN A 192 16.19 7.08 14.68
CA ASN A 192 14.87 7.55 15.05
C ASN A 192 14.03 7.78 13.79
N ALA A 193 12.82 7.23 13.80
CA ALA A 193 11.84 7.42 12.74
C ALA A 193 10.46 7.73 13.34
N GLN A 194 9.66 8.47 12.60
CA GLN A 194 8.25 8.69 12.87
C GLN A 194 7.43 8.14 11.72
N ILE A 195 6.32 7.50 12.09
CA ILE A 195 5.33 6.92 11.19
C ILE A 195 4.00 7.60 11.51
N GLY A 196 3.54 8.45 10.62
CA GLY A 196 2.17 8.97 10.63
C GLY A 196 1.23 7.98 9.98
N SER A 197 0.11 7.67 10.62
CA SER A 197 -0.99 6.92 10.01
C SER A 197 -2.23 7.82 9.91
N ILE A 198 -2.92 7.76 8.77
CA ILE A 198 -4.20 8.44 8.53
C ILE A 198 -5.17 7.41 7.97
N LEU A 199 -6.35 7.31 8.56
CA LEU A 199 -7.46 6.49 8.09
C LEU A 199 -8.67 7.40 7.89
N ILE A 200 -9.29 7.35 6.71
CA ILE A 200 -10.54 8.06 6.42
C ILE A 200 -11.48 7.09 5.70
N ARG A 201 -12.71 6.98 6.19
CA ARG A 201 -13.80 6.26 5.54
C ARG A 201 -14.78 7.25 4.95
N ARG A 202 -15.21 6.98 3.72
CA ARG A 202 -16.32 7.65 3.05
C ARG A 202 -17.12 6.64 2.25
N LYS A 203 -18.40 6.45 2.60
CA LYS A 203 -19.26 5.38 2.12
C LYS A 203 -18.54 4.04 2.22
N ASN A 204 -18.37 3.35 1.10
CA ASN A 204 -17.71 2.05 0.99
C ASN A 204 -16.20 2.15 0.74
N LEU A 205 -15.59 3.35 0.72
CA LEU A 205 -14.15 3.50 0.50
C LEU A 205 -13.44 3.88 1.80
N ILE A 206 -12.32 3.21 2.06
CA ILE A 206 -11.37 3.59 3.10
C ILE A 206 -10.06 3.98 2.43
N THR A 207 -9.55 5.16 2.73
CA THR A 207 -8.15 5.49 2.46
C THR A 207 -7.32 5.31 3.72
N SER A 208 -6.16 4.65 3.56
CA SER A 208 -5.14 4.49 4.58
C SER A 208 -3.85 5.10 4.04
N MET A 209 -3.25 6.02 4.79
CA MET A 209 -1.96 6.61 4.44
C MET A 209 -0.93 6.37 5.52
N LEU A 210 0.27 5.96 5.11
CA LEU A 210 1.45 5.82 5.94
C LEU A 210 2.48 6.86 5.51
N VAL A 211 2.84 7.75 6.42
CA VAL A 211 3.83 8.82 6.21
C VAL A 211 5.05 8.49 7.05
N VAL A 212 6.17 8.19 6.43
CA VAL A 212 7.42 7.83 7.12
C VAL A 212 8.46 8.90 6.92
N GLY A 213 9.18 9.25 7.99
CA GLY A 213 10.32 10.16 7.93
C GLY A 213 10.99 10.32 9.30
N ARG A 214 12.07 11.09 9.37
CA ARG A 214 12.75 11.39 10.66
C ARG A 214 11.85 12.18 11.61
N GLN A 215 11.01 13.05 11.04
CA GLN A 215 10.03 13.84 11.77
C GLN A 215 8.79 14.02 10.89
N VAL A 216 7.63 13.56 11.38
CA VAL A 216 6.35 13.70 10.70
C VAL A 216 5.60 14.89 11.30
N LYS A 217 5.32 15.89 10.46
CA LYS A 217 4.61 17.10 10.89
C LYS A 217 3.10 16.86 10.87
N GLN A 218 2.46 17.06 12.02
CA GLN A 218 1.01 16.95 12.18
C GLN A 218 0.23 17.81 11.16
N LYS A 219 0.66 19.05 10.92
CA LYS A 219 0.03 19.92 9.91
C LYS A 219 0.05 19.29 8.51
N GLY A 220 1.18 18.73 8.09
CA GLY A 220 1.29 18.07 6.78
C GLY A 220 0.42 16.82 6.67
N MET A 221 0.23 16.08 7.77
CA MET A 221 -0.72 14.96 7.79
C MET A 221 -2.16 15.44 7.58
N TYR A 222 -2.56 16.57 8.14
CA TYR A 222 -3.91 17.10 7.96
C TYR A 222 -4.14 17.62 6.54
N GLU A 223 -3.14 18.27 5.94
CA GLU A 223 -3.20 18.67 4.52
C GLU A 223 -3.35 17.44 3.60
N LEU A 224 -2.63 16.35 3.87
CA LEU A 224 -2.80 15.09 3.15
C LEU A 224 -4.20 14.48 3.35
N ALA A 225 -4.71 14.52 4.58
CA ALA A 225 -6.06 14.05 4.91
C ALA A 225 -7.13 14.85 4.16
N ASP A 226 -6.97 16.17 4.04
CA ASP A 226 -7.88 17.04 3.28
C ASP A 226 -7.93 16.63 1.80
N LEU A 227 -6.77 16.44 1.18
CA LEU A 227 -6.67 16.05 -0.22
C LEU A 227 -7.26 14.65 -0.45
N ALA A 228 -6.98 13.70 0.44
CA ALA A 228 -7.49 12.35 0.33
C ALA A 228 -9.02 12.33 0.48
N ASP A 229 -9.57 13.08 1.44
CA ASP A 229 -11.02 13.18 1.62
C ASP A 229 -11.71 13.86 0.42
N GLN A 230 -11.10 14.88 -0.18
CA GLN A 230 -11.61 15.51 -1.40
C GLN A 230 -11.66 14.53 -2.58
N ASN A 231 -10.62 13.71 -2.75
CA ASN A 231 -10.60 12.67 -3.78
C ASN A 231 -11.67 11.62 -3.54
N LEU A 232 -11.81 11.12 -2.31
CA LEU A 232 -12.89 10.20 -1.95
C LEU A 232 -14.25 10.83 -2.24
N ALA A 233 -14.49 12.07 -1.78
CA ALA A 233 -15.74 12.77 -1.99
C ALA A 233 -16.09 12.96 -3.47
N ARG A 234 -15.10 13.14 -4.35
CA ARG A 234 -15.33 13.26 -5.79
C ARG A 234 -15.80 11.94 -6.41
N VAL A 235 -15.22 10.81 -6.01
CA VAL A 235 -15.50 9.51 -6.63
C VAL A 235 -16.68 8.78 -5.99
N THR A 236 -17.13 9.20 -4.81
CA THR A 236 -18.28 8.63 -4.10
C THR A 236 -19.54 9.48 -4.20
N ARG A 237 -19.59 10.51 -5.04
CA ARG A 237 -20.78 11.37 -5.20
C ARG A 237 -21.93 10.58 -5.82
#